data_AF-A0A951JHN4-F1
#
_entry.id   AF-A0A951JHN4-F1
#
_cell.length_a   1.000
_cell.length_b   1.000
_cell.length_c   1.000
_cell.angle_alpha   90.00
_cell.angle_beta   90.00
_cell.angle_gamma   90.00
#
_symmetry.space_group_name_H-M   'P 1'
#
loop_
_entity.id
_entity.type
_entity.pdbx_description
1 polymer ?
#
loop_
_entity_poly.entity_id
_entity_poly.type
_entity_poly.pdbx_seq_one_letter_code
_entity_poly.pdbx_strand_id
1 'polypeptide(L)'
;PPRGRVGRPPPAGRRWAPLRGGLRVGLNCLRVSGAGACSRAPAGPAEGPLAGDRLELEVILDDGRRLASEAAVPGDFRVVGVEGGVCALPARAAMELRWTRSQGAWAYFVEALVSGLPPHFDVEVDDPLHLLGLAVSDADTSLVFPREAGVFARAELARPVALYLQEGLPPGASAALTVTAADRNWLNWARGGSFNPSGQVRVPSVRGEGGTGVFGAAIVRRFGVVTRPVDEPSSYSPCPRPSPSPTPLQP
;
A
#
# COMPACT_ATOMS: atom_id res chain seq x y z
N PRO A 1 20.09 47.18 1.74
CA PRO A 1 19.63 46.00 2.51
C PRO A 1 18.44 46.36 3.42
N PRO A 2 17.46 45.47 3.68
CA PRO A 2 17.31 44.08 3.25
C PRO A 2 16.30 43.91 2.09
N ARG A 3 16.53 42.91 1.25
CA ARG A 3 15.61 42.47 0.19
C ARG A 3 14.64 41.44 0.79
N GLY A 4 13.35 41.76 0.81
CA GLY A 4 12.30 40.82 1.17
C GLY A 4 12.20 39.71 0.12
N ARG A 5 12.35 38.45 0.55
CA ARG A 5 12.01 37.28 -0.27
C ARG A 5 10.49 37.18 -0.33
N VAL A 6 9.92 37.42 -1.50
CA VAL A 6 8.54 37.08 -1.83
C VAL A 6 8.45 35.54 -1.82
N GLY A 7 7.80 34.98 -0.80
CA GLY A 7 7.46 33.57 -0.76
C GLY A 7 6.48 33.24 -1.89
N ARG A 8 6.74 32.16 -2.62
CA ARG A 8 5.79 31.64 -3.61
C ARG A 8 4.45 31.36 -2.93
N PRO A 9 3.30 31.74 -3.53
CA PRO A 9 2.01 31.29 -3.05
C PRO A 9 1.91 29.76 -3.12
N PRO A 10 1.18 29.12 -2.18
CA PRO A 10 0.91 27.68 -2.27
C PRO A 10 0.18 27.35 -3.58
N PRO A 11 0.39 26.15 -4.17
CA PRO A 11 -0.30 25.76 -5.39
C PRO A 11 -1.81 25.75 -5.15
N ALA A 12 -2.56 26.32 -6.11
CA ALA A 12 -4.01 26.35 -6.10
C ALA A 12 -4.58 24.93 -6.02
N GLY A 13 -5.47 24.68 -5.04
CA GLY A 13 -6.18 23.41 -4.91
C GLY A 13 -7.03 23.15 -6.16
N ARG A 14 -6.96 21.93 -6.71
CA ARG A 14 -7.82 21.52 -7.82
C ARG A 14 -9.18 21.12 -7.24
N ARG A 15 -10.23 21.87 -7.56
CA ARG A 15 -11.62 21.48 -7.29
C ARG A 15 -12.08 20.50 -8.37
N TRP A 16 -12.50 19.32 -7.95
CA TRP A 16 -13.07 18.31 -8.84
C TRP A 16 -14.59 18.41 -8.78
N ALA A 17 -15.25 18.36 -9.94
CA ALA A 17 -16.70 18.43 -10.05
C ALA A 17 -17.36 17.23 -9.34
N PRO A 18 -18.58 17.38 -8.79
CA PRO A 18 -19.32 16.25 -8.23
C PRO A 18 -19.55 15.19 -9.31
N LEU A 19 -19.07 13.97 -9.06
CA LEU A 19 -19.23 12.84 -9.96
C LEU A 19 -20.71 12.44 -10.03
N ARG A 20 -21.43 12.98 -11.03
CA ARG A 20 -22.75 12.46 -11.44
C ARG A 20 -22.53 11.26 -12.36
N GLY A 21 -22.80 10.07 -11.86
CA GLY A 21 -22.98 8.85 -12.65
C GLY A 21 -21.81 7.86 -12.63
N GLY A 22 -22.15 6.61 -12.30
CA GLY A 22 -21.40 5.42 -12.70
C GLY A 22 -20.02 5.25 -12.07
N LEU A 23 -19.97 4.95 -10.77
CA LEU A 23 -18.78 4.50 -10.08
C LEU A 23 -18.28 3.18 -10.70
N ARG A 24 -17.21 3.23 -11.52
CA ARG A 24 -16.55 2.03 -12.04
C ARG A 24 -15.51 1.54 -11.03
N VAL A 25 -15.83 0.41 -10.38
CA VAL A 25 -14.96 -0.29 -9.45
C VAL A 25 -13.78 -0.90 -10.22
N GLY A 26 -12.59 -0.33 -10.04
CA GLY A 26 -11.35 -0.90 -10.57
C GLY A 26 -10.66 -1.74 -9.49
N LEU A 27 -10.21 -2.94 -9.84
CA LEU A 27 -9.42 -3.81 -8.95
C LEU A 27 -8.24 -3.05 -8.34
N ASN A 28 -8.06 -3.23 -7.02
CA ASN A 28 -7.06 -2.62 -6.11
C ASN A 28 -7.52 -1.41 -5.28
N CYS A 29 -8.82 -1.27 -5.08
CA CYS A 29 -9.30 -0.94 -3.74
C CYS A 29 -9.07 -2.19 -2.88
N LEU A 30 -8.44 -2.07 -1.70
CA LEU A 30 -8.43 -3.18 -0.73
C LEU A 30 -9.83 -3.79 -0.69
N ARG A 31 -9.94 -5.12 -0.54
CA ARG A 31 -11.19 -5.71 -0.03
C ARG A 31 -11.36 -5.20 1.41
N VAL A 32 -11.79 -3.95 1.56
CA VAL A 32 -12.17 -3.39 2.86
C VAL A 32 -13.56 -3.92 3.12
N SER A 33 -13.71 -4.71 4.18
CA SER A 33 -15.02 -5.09 4.70
C SER A 33 -15.72 -3.84 5.25
N GLY A 34 -16.65 -3.25 4.49
CA GLY A 34 -17.44 -2.09 4.90
C GLY A 34 -18.12 -1.38 3.73
N ALA A 35 -19.17 -0.60 4.01
CA ALA A 35 -19.79 0.28 3.02
C ALA A 35 -18.80 1.41 2.64
N GLY A 36 -18.48 1.54 1.34
CA GLY A 36 -17.56 2.55 0.84
C GLY A 36 -17.30 2.43 -0.65
N ALA A 37 -16.68 3.45 -1.21
CA ALA A 37 -16.23 3.50 -2.60
C ALA A 37 -14.76 3.90 -2.62
N CYS A 38 -13.98 3.24 -3.47
CA CYS A 38 -12.62 3.69 -3.76
C CYS A 38 -12.48 3.88 -5.27
N SER A 39 -11.80 4.96 -5.63
CA SER A 39 -11.67 5.44 -7.00
C SER A 39 -10.20 5.59 -7.32
N ARG A 40 -9.80 5.15 -8.51
CA ARG A 40 -8.44 5.33 -9.02
C ARG A 40 -8.42 6.45 -10.04
N ALA A 41 -7.39 7.29 -9.98
CA ALA A 41 -7.07 8.22 -11.04
C ALA A 41 -6.98 7.48 -12.40
N PRO A 42 -7.60 7.99 -13.48
CA PRO A 42 -7.41 7.41 -14.81
C PRO A 42 -5.93 7.44 -15.21
N ALA A 43 -5.48 6.41 -15.91
CA ALA A 43 -4.12 6.38 -16.46
C ALA A 43 -4.06 7.30 -17.68
N GLY A 44 -3.65 8.55 -17.48
CA GLY A 44 -3.52 9.53 -18.55
C GLY A 44 -3.00 10.89 -18.04
N PRO A 45 -2.34 11.70 -18.89
CA PRO A 45 -1.55 12.85 -18.45
C PRO A 45 -2.33 14.09 -17.96
N ALA A 46 -3.66 14.05 -17.75
CA ALA A 46 -4.40 15.30 -17.45
C ALA A 46 -5.46 15.28 -16.34
N GLU A 47 -6.01 14.14 -15.88
CA GLU A 47 -7.25 14.16 -15.07
C GLU A 47 -7.23 13.34 -13.77
N GLY A 48 -6.05 13.06 -13.23
CA GLY A 48 -5.91 12.33 -11.96
C GLY A 48 -5.36 13.18 -10.81
N PRO A 49 -5.74 12.89 -9.55
CA PRO A 49 -4.95 13.28 -8.38
C PRO A 49 -3.47 12.91 -8.52
N LEU A 50 -2.59 13.88 -8.30
CA LEU A 50 -1.14 13.69 -8.26
C LEU A 50 -0.63 13.63 -6.82
N ALA A 51 0.57 13.10 -6.65
CA ALA A 51 1.23 13.09 -5.35
C ALA A 51 1.42 14.51 -4.82
N GLY A 52 1.05 14.75 -3.56
CA GLY A 52 1.07 16.08 -2.94
C GLY A 52 -0.14 16.97 -3.25
N ASP A 53 -1.10 16.54 -4.07
CA ASP A 53 -2.33 17.29 -4.31
C ASP A 53 -3.18 17.39 -3.03
N ARG A 54 -4.04 18.41 -2.97
CA ARG A 54 -5.14 18.49 -2.00
C ARG A 54 -6.45 18.20 -2.72
N LEU A 55 -7.21 17.27 -2.18
CA LEU A 55 -8.51 16.86 -2.69
C LEU A 55 -9.60 17.44 -1.81
N GLU A 56 -10.61 18.04 -2.43
CA GLU A 56 -11.86 18.44 -1.79
C GLU A 56 -12.95 17.45 -2.22
N LEU A 57 -13.77 17.02 -1.26
CA LEU A 57 -14.94 16.17 -1.47
C LEU A 57 -16.19 16.95 -1.08
N GLU A 58 -17.19 16.95 -1.96
CA GLU A 58 -18.56 17.34 -1.66
C GLU A 58 -19.49 16.16 -2.01
N VAL A 59 -20.31 15.75 -1.06
CA VAL A 59 -21.37 14.74 -1.25
C VAL A 59 -22.71 15.44 -1.09
N ILE A 60 -23.56 15.34 -2.10
CA ILE A 60 -24.93 15.86 -2.07
C ILE A 60 -25.86 14.64 -1.92
N LEU A 61 -26.61 14.59 -0.82
CA LEU A 61 -27.59 13.53 -0.55
C LEU A 61 -28.85 13.75 -1.40
N ASP A 62 -29.67 12.71 -1.55
CA ASP A 62 -30.90 12.76 -2.36
C ASP A 62 -31.91 13.82 -1.88
N ASP A 63 -31.86 14.17 -0.60
CA ASP A 63 -32.67 15.23 0.03
C ASP A 63 -32.04 16.64 -0.05
N GLY A 64 -30.91 16.79 -0.76
CA GLY A 64 -30.22 18.05 -0.96
C GLY A 64 -29.24 18.46 0.15
N ARG A 65 -29.17 17.70 1.25
CA ARG A 65 -28.16 17.92 2.29
C ARG A 65 -26.75 17.68 1.76
N ARG A 66 -25.76 18.32 2.40
CA ARG A 66 -24.38 18.31 1.93
C ARG A 66 -23.41 17.83 3.01
N LEU A 67 -22.47 16.99 2.59
CA LEU A 67 -21.30 16.61 3.36
C LEU A 67 -20.05 17.08 2.64
N ALA A 68 -19.04 17.53 3.39
CA ALA A 68 -17.77 17.96 2.84
C ALA A 68 -16.59 17.32 3.59
N SER A 69 -15.48 17.14 2.89
CA SER A 69 -14.20 16.72 3.46
C SER A 69 -13.06 17.19 2.59
N GLU A 70 -11.85 17.13 3.14
CA GLU A 70 -10.64 17.30 2.37
C GLU A 70 -9.61 16.21 2.74
N ALA A 71 -8.73 15.90 1.81
CA ALA A 71 -7.61 14.97 2.02
C ALA A 71 -6.36 15.48 1.29
N ALA A 72 -5.19 15.29 1.88
CA ALA A 72 -3.92 15.55 1.21
C ALA A 72 -3.39 14.22 0.66
N VAL A 73 -3.13 14.17 -0.65
CA VAL A 73 -2.49 13.03 -1.27
C VAL A 73 -1.05 12.97 -0.78
N PRO A 74 -0.59 11.82 -0.24
CA PRO A 74 0.81 11.68 0.14
C PRO A 74 1.77 12.06 -1.00
N GLY A 75 2.94 12.56 -0.65
CA GLY A 75 4.01 12.88 -1.59
C GLY A 75 4.53 11.65 -2.32
N ASP A 76 5.29 11.87 -3.39
CA ASP A 76 5.82 10.78 -4.18
C ASP A 76 6.82 9.93 -3.37
N PHE A 77 6.91 8.64 -3.68
CA PHE A 77 7.96 7.75 -3.21
C PHE A 77 8.32 6.70 -4.26
N ARG A 78 9.50 6.11 -4.09
CA ARG A 78 10.04 5.06 -4.97
C ARG A 78 10.38 3.81 -4.18
N VAL A 79 10.16 2.65 -4.80
CA VAL A 79 10.73 1.38 -4.36
C VAL A 79 12.20 1.35 -4.78
N VAL A 80 13.09 0.97 -3.86
CA VAL A 80 14.54 1.03 -4.08
C VAL A 80 15.04 -0.34 -4.56
N GLY A 81 15.86 -0.34 -5.61
CA GLY A 81 16.53 -1.56 -6.11
C GLY A 81 15.64 -2.50 -6.93
N VAL A 82 14.44 -2.07 -7.33
CA VAL A 82 13.60 -2.80 -8.29
C VAL A 82 13.52 -1.99 -9.58
N GLU A 83 14.28 -2.40 -10.57
CA GLU A 83 14.34 -1.77 -11.89
C GLU A 83 13.42 -2.49 -12.87
N GLY A 84 12.83 -1.78 -13.84
CA GLY A 84 11.96 -2.38 -14.86
C GLY A 84 10.62 -2.92 -14.37
N GLY A 85 10.29 -2.73 -13.07
CA GLY A 85 9.02 -3.15 -12.48
C GLY A 85 8.89 -4.64 -12.21
N VAL A 86 9.92 -5.45 -12.46
CA VAL A 86 9.99 -6.87 -12.11
C VAL A 86 11.43 -7.23 -11.73
N CYS A 87 11.62 -8.04 -10.68
CA CYS A 87 12.93 -8.59 -10.32
C CYS A 87 12.89 -10.10 -10.10
N ALA A 88 14.07 -10.73 -10.22
CA ALA A 88 14.27 -12.15 -10.03
C ALA A 88 14.82 -12.46 -8.63
N LEU A 89 14.13 -13.35 -7.91
CA LEU A 89 14.52 -13.83 -6.58
C LEU A 89 14.90 -15.31 -6.65
N PRO A 90 16.06 -15.75 -6.13
CA PRO A 90 16.34 -17.18 -5.99
C PRO A 90 15.25 -17.87 -5.14
N ALA A 91 14.88 -19.09 -5.50
CA ALA A 91 13.94 -19.89 -4.74
C ALA A 91 14.45 -20.06 -3.30
N ARG A 92 13.52 -20.04 -2.34
CA ARG A 92 13.83 -20.10 -0.90
C ARG A 92 14.80 -19.02 -0.41
N ALA A 93 14.78 -17.86 -1.07
CA ALA A 93 15.43 -16.66 -0.59
C ALA A 93 14.39 -15.63 -0.13
N ALA A 94 14.83 -14.73 0.74
CA ALA A 94 14.11 -13.52 1.10
C ALA A 94 14.75 -12.31 0.42
N MET A 95 13.98 -11.24 0.25
CA MET A 95 14.47 -9.93 -0.21
C MET A 95 14.18 -8.84 0.81
N GLU A 96 15.05 -7.82 0.86
CA GLU A 96 14.71 -6.56 1.54
C GLU A 96 13.89 -5.71 0.58
N LEU A 97 12.61 -5.58 0.87
CA LEU A 97 11.80 -4.56 0.22
C LEU A 97 12.07 -3.22 0.91
N ARG A 98 12.56 -2.22 0.17
CA ARG A 98 12.82 -0.88 0.68
C ARG A 98 12.14 0.16 -0.18
N TRP A 99 11.70 1.26 0.43
CA TRP A 99 11.15 2.40 -0.27
C TRP A 99 11.66 3.72 0.32
N THR A 100 11.48 4.83 -0.40
CA THR A 100 11.75 6.16 0.18
C THR A 100 10.58 6.63 1.02
N ARG A 101 10.85 7.52 1.97
CA ARG A 101 9.78 8.22 2.69
C ARG A 101 8.93 9.06 1.73
N SER A 102 7.63 9.13 2.00
CA SER A 102 6.59 9.87 1.30
C SER A 102 6.12 10.95 2.26
N GLN A 103 6.20 12.20 1.85
CA GLN A 103 5.77 13.32 2.70
C GLN A 103 4.26 13.24 2.95
N GLY A 104 3.83 13.34 4.20
CA GLY A 104 2.41 13.31 4.56
C GLY A 104 1.79 11.91 4.57
N ALA A 105 2.56 10.86 4.28
CA ALA A 105 2.15 9.50 4.61
C ALA A 105 2.08 9.34 6.13
N TRP A 106 1.05 8.65 6.61
CA TRP A 106 0.90 8.31 8.02
C TRP A 106 1.49 6.92 8.32
N ALA A 107 1.34 6.00 7.38
CA ALA A 107 1.89 4.66 7.46
C ALA A 107 2.05 4.07 6.05
N TYR A 108 2.70 2.91 6.00
CA TYR A 108 2.80 2.10 4.79
C TYR A 108 2.19 0.73 4.99
N PHE A 109 1.69 0.15 3.91
CA PHE A 109 1.34 -1.25 3.89
C PHE A 109 1.84 -1.90 2.60
N VAL A 110 2.17 -3.18 2.72
CA VAL A 110 2.68 -4.01 1.65
C VAL A 110 1.67 -5.11 1.43
N GLU A 111 1.19 -5.25 0.21
CA GLU A 111 0.37 -6.37 -0.21
C GLU A 111 1.16 -7.22 -1.19
N ALA A 112 1.09 -8.54 -1.02
CA ALA A 112 1.61 -9.50 -1.99
C ALA A 112 0.49 -10.45 -2.42
N LEU A 113 0.31 -10.59 -3.73
CA LEU A 113 -0.49 -11.65 -4.32
C LEU A 113 0.47 -12.71 -4.84
N VAL A 114 0.58 -13.84 -4.15
CA VAL A 114 1.51 -14.91 -4.45
C VAL A 114 0.79 -16.02 -5.22
N SER A 115 1.30 -16.36 -6.41
CA SER A 115 0.75 -17.41 -7.27
C SER A 115 1.76 -18.51 -7.52
N GLY A 116 1.26 -19.71 -7.88
CA GLY A 116 2.11 -20.86 -8.18
C GLY A 116 2.71 -21.50 -6.93
N LEU A 117 1.99 -21.47 -5.81
CA LEU A 117 2.35 -22.25 -4.63
C LEU A 117 2.12 -23.75 -4.92
N PRO A 118 3.05 -24.66 -4.55
CA PRO A 118 2.92 -26.08 -4.83
C PRO A 118 1.63 -26.67 -4.24
N PRO A 119 0.97 -27.61 -4.93
CA PRO A 119 -0.24 -28.26 -4.45
C PRO A 119 0.00 -29.25 -3.31
N HIS A 120 1.25 -29.43 -2.87
CA HIS A 120 1.67 -30.46 -1.90
C HIS A 120 1.66 -29.98 -0.45
N PHE A 121 1.16 -28.78 -0.17
CA PHE A 121 0.71 -28.51 1.19
C PHE A 121 -0.53 -29.40 1.37
N ASP A 122 -0.61 -30.25 2.40
CA ASP A 122 -1.77 -31.12 2.67
C ASP A 122 -3.03 -30.31 3.09
N VAL A 123 -3.19 -29.12 2.51
CA VAL A 123 -4.16 -28.07 2.79
C VAL A 123 -4.45 -27.31 1.50
N GLU A 124 -5.70 -26.90 1.32
CA GLU A 124 -6.07 -25.99 0.23
C GLU A 124 -5.48 -24.61 0.50
N VAL A 125 -4.88 -24.02 -0.54
CA VAL A 125 -4.28 -22.68 -0.49
C VAL A 125 -4.88 -21.86 -1.61
N ASP A 126 -5.37 -20.67 -1.28
CA ASP A 126 -5.85 -19.71 -2.28
C ASP A 126 -4.74 -19.42 -3.32
N ASP A 127 -5.13 -19.34 -4.59
CA ASP A 127 -4.26 -18.85 -5.67
C ASP A 127 -4.98 -17.70 -6.42
N PRO A 128 -4.51 -16.45 -6.29
CA PRO A 128 -3.33 -16.02 -5.54
C PRO A 128 -3.56 -16.01 -4.01
N LEU A 129 -2.52 -16.39 -3.26
CA LEU A 129 -2.46 -16.19 -1.82
C LEU A 129 -2.20 -14.71 -1.51
N HIS A 130 -3.09 -14.08 -0.74
CA HIS A 130 -2.94 -12.68 -0.32
C HIS A 130 -2.19 -12.58 1.01
N LEU A 131 -1.09 -11.83 1.00
CA LEU A 131 -0.27 -11.56 2.18
C LEU A 131 -0.23 -10.06 2.45
N LEU A 132 -0.42 -9.68 3.72
CA LEU A 132 -0.36 -8.29 4.17
C LEU A 132 0.83 -8.07 5.12
N GLY A 133 1.67 -7.10 4.79
CA GLY A 133 2.69 -6.51 5.66
C GLY A 133 2.30 -5.10 6.08
N LEU A 134 2.59 -4.72 7.32
CA LEU A 134 2.32 -3.38 7.85
C LEU A 134 3.61 -2.73 8.31
N ALA A 135 3.83 -1.49 7.87
CA ALA A 135 4.80 -0.57 8.41
C ALA A 135 4.01 0.48 9.20
N VAL A 136 4.12 0.45 10.53
CA VAL A 136 3.16 1.08 11.45
C VAL A 136 3.31 2.60 11.46
N SER A 137 4.50 3.09 11.14
CA SER A 137 4.83 4.51 11.08
C SER A 137 5.31 4.94 9.70
N ASP A 138 5.38 6.26 9.50
CA ASP A 138 5.96 6.87 8.31
C ASP A 138 7.50 6.80 8.26
N ALA A 139 8.14 6.36 9.34
CA ALA A 139 9.57 6.07 9.40
C ALA A 139 9.90 4.65 8.93
N ASP A 140 8.94 3.73 8.98
CA ASP A 140 9.12 2.33 8.58
C ASP A 140 9.13 2.24 7.05
N THR A 141 10.33 2.17 6.48
CA THR A 141 10.55 2.21 5.03
C THR A 141 11.17 0.94 4.44
N SER A 142 11.10 -0.16 5.21
CA SER A 142 11.56 -1.47 4.78
C SER A 142 10.72 -2.61 5.34
N LEU A 143 10.78 -3.76 4.67
CA LEU A 143 10.16 -5.02 5.06
C LEU A 143 10.93 -6.19 4.44
N VAL A 144 11.05 -7.32 5.13
CA VAL A 144 11.65 -8.56 4.58
C VAL A 144 10.59 -9.44 3.94
N PHE A 145 10.55 -9.52 2.61
CA PHE A 145 9.59 -10.35 1.87
C PHE A 145 10.17 -11.76 1.58
N PRO A 146 9.39 -12.85 1.70
CA PRO A 146 7.99 -12.93 2.14
C PRO A 146 7.80 -13.02 3.66
N ARG A 147 8.86 -13.07 4.46
CA ARG A 147 8.80 -13.36 5.91
C ARG A 147 7.86 -12.44 6.68
N GLU A 148 7.98 -11.14 6.46
CA GLU A 148 7.23 -10.11 7.17
C GLU A 148 5.91 -9.74 6.46
N ALA A 149 5.81 -10.02 5.16
CA ALA A 149 4.57 -9.91 4.41
C ALA A 149 3.69 -11.13 4.73
N GLY A 150 2.65 -10.96 5.53
CA GLY A 150 1.78 -12.05 5.96
C GLY A 150 1.90 -12.40 7.44
N VAL A 151 2.72 -11.70 8.24
CA VAL A 151 2.74 -11.85 9.72
C VAL A 151 1.33 -11.75 10.30
N PHE A 152 0.51 -10.84 9.79
CA PHE A 152 -0.87 -10.65 10.24
C PHE A 152 -1.84 -11.73 9.73
N ALA A 153 -1.48 -12.45 8.66
CA ALA A 153 -2.27 -13.55 8.11
C ALA A 153 -1.92 -14.90 8.77
N ARG A 154 -0.84 -15.00 9.56
CA ARG A 154 -0.34 -16.30 10.09
C ARG A 154 -1.30 -17.04 11.01
N ALA A 155 -2.24 -16.34 11.64
CA ALA A 155 -3.27 -16.98 12.46
C ALA A 155 -4.33 -17.70 11.60
N GLU A 156 -4.51 -17.25 10.36
CA GLU A 156 -5.49 -17.77 9.40
C GLU A 156 -4.84 -18.68 8.36
N LEU A 157 -3.53 -18.51 8.10
CA LEU A 157 -2.74 -19.38 7.24
C LEU A 157 -2.55 -20.76 7.86
N ALA A 158 -2.70 -21.80 7.04
CA ALA A 158 -2.29 -23.14 7.42
C ALA A 158 -0.82 -23.15 7.83
N ARG A 159 -0.52 -23.77 8.98
CA ARG A 159 0.83 -23.82 9.57
C ARG A 159 1.94 -24.23 8.58
N PRO A 160 1.75 -25.24 7.69
CA PRO A 160 2.77 -25.61 6.72
C PRO A 160 3.14 -24.48 5.76
N VAL A 161 2.14 -23.72 5.30
CA VAL A 161 2.32 -22.56 4.41
C VAL A 161 3.05 -21.43 5.14
N ALA A 162 2.64 -21.11 6.37
CA ALA A 162 3.26 -20.06 7.17
C ALA A 162 4.74 -20.34 7.49
N LEU A 163 5.08 -21.61 7.78
CA LEU A 163 6.47 -22.06 7.97
C LEU A 163 7.26 -21.95 6.68
N TYR A 164 6.69 -22.39 5.56
CA TYR A 164 7.36 -22.32 4.25
C TYR A 164 7.70 -20.88 3.85
N LEU A 165 6.78 -19.93 4.07
CA LEU A 165 7.02 -18.51 3.84
C LEU A 165 8.12 -17.90 4.73
N GLN A 166 8.56 -18.58 5.81
CA GLN A 166 9.76 -18.15 6.54
C GLN A 166 11.04 -18.40 5.75
N GLU A 167 11.05 -19.42 4.91
CA GLU A 167 12.23 -19.80 4.13
C GLU A 167 12.29 -19.03 2.81
N GLY A 168 11.15 -18.61 2.27
CA GLY A 168 11.06 -17.82 1.05
C GLY A 168 9.92 -18.32 0.19
N LEU A 169 9.97 -18.00 -1.11
CA LEU A 169 9.02 -18.52 -2.08
C LEU A 169 9.55 -19.78 -2.77
N PRO A 170 8.68 -20.74 -3.16
CA PRO A 170 9.09 -21.95 -3.86
C PRO A 170 9.53 -21.64 -5.30
N PRO A 171 10.31 -22.53 -5.95
CA PRO A 171 10.66 -22.34 -7.36
C PRO A 171 9.40 -22.31 -8.23
N GLY A 172 9.36 -21.40 -9.21
CA GLY A 172 8.24 -21.24 -10.13
C GLY A 172 7.08 -20.38 -9.60
N ALA A 173 7.09 -20.01 -8.32
CA ALA A 173 6.14 -19.04 -7.79
C ALA A 173 6.42 -17.61 -8.30
N SER A 174 5.39 -16.79 -8.31
CA SER A 174 5.50 -15.36 -8.58
C SER A 174 4.72 -14.55 -7.56
N ALA A 175 5.09 -13.29 -7.37
CA ALA A 175 4.36 -12.38 -6.51
C ALA A 175 4.15 -11.02 -7.19
N ALA A 176 2.92 -10.52 -7.18
CA ALA A 176 2.64 -9.13 -7.47
C ALA A 176 2.66 -8.34 -6.14
N LEU A 177 3.67 -7.50 -5.98
CA LEU A 177 3.87 -6.69 -4.79
C LEU A 177 3.32 -5.28 -4.99
N THR A 178 2.66 -4.78 -3.97
CA THR A 178 2.13 -3.43 -3.90
C THR A 178 2.62 -2.78 -2.60
N VAL A 179 3.28 -1.62 -2.70
CA VAL A 179 3.59 -0.75 -1.56
C VAL A 179 2.68 0.46 -1.64
N THR A 180 2.00 0.78 -0.55
CA THR A 180 1.09 1.91 -0.49
C THR A 180 1.47 2.86 0.63
N ALA A 181 1.66 4.13 0.28
CA ALA A 181 1.74 5.24 1.23
C ALA A 181 0.33 5.80 1.43
N ALA A 182 -0.18 5.78 2.66
CA ALA A 182 -1.55 6.20 2.96
C ALA A 182 -1.59 7.34 3.96
N ASP A 183 -2.53 8.26 3.78
CA ASP A 183 -2.84 9.24 4.82
C ASP A 183 -3.64 8.61 5.97
N ARG A 184 -3.78 9.38 7.05
CA ARG A 184 -4.48 8.95 8.28
C ARG A 184 -5.93 8.54 8.04
N ASN A 185 -6.67 9.29 7.23
CA ASN A 185 -8.08 9.02 6.95
C ASN A 185 -8.24 7.74 6.13
N TRP A 186 -7.35 7.50 5.15
CA TRP A 186 -7.37 6.24 4.41
C TRP A 186 -7.19 5.04 5.36
N LEU A 187 -6.24 5.12 6.28
CA LEU A 187 -6.00 4.05 7.27
C LEU A 187 -7.18 3.85 8.23
N ASN A 188 -7.82 4.95 8.66
CA ASN A 188 -9.01 4.90 9.50
C ASN A 188 -10.16 4.13 8.82
N TRP A 189 -10.30 4.28 7.49
CA TRP A 189 -11.29 3.55 6.70
C TRP A 189 -10.88 2.08 6.51
N ALA A 190 -9.67 1.82 6.01
CA ALA A 190 -9.23 0.49 5.61
C ALA A 190 -9.18 -0.54 6.75
N ARG A 191 -8.89 -0.10 7.99
CA ARG A 191 -8.80 -1.01 9.15
C ARG A 191 -10.14 -1.23 9.86
N GLY A 192 -11.26 -0.85 9.24
CA GLY A 192 -12.60 -0.95 9.83
C GLY A 192 -12.71 -0.27 11.20
N GLY A 193 -11.75 0.61 11.52
CA GLY A 193 -11.48 1.22 12.82
C GLY A 193 -11.44 0.29 14.04
N SER A 194 -10.96 -0.95 13.92
CA SER A 194 -10.85 -1.93 15.05
C SER A 194 -9.41 -2.20 15.51
N PHE A 195 -8.38 -1.93 14.70
CA PHE A 195 -6.97 -2.16 15.06
C PHE A 195 -6.23 -0.85 15.36
N ASN A 196 -5.76 -0.68 16.61
CA ASN A 196 -5.09 0.56 17.06
C ASN A 196 -3.86 0.29 17.96
N PRO A 197 -2.66 0.09 17.40
CA PRO A 197 -1.43 0.04 18.20
C PRO A 197 -0.82 1.42 18.54
N SER A 198 -1.40 2.56 18.13
CA SER A 198 -0.75 3.90 18.29
C SER A 198 -1.63 5.07 18.76
N GLY A 199 -2.90 4.86 19.11
CA GLY A 199 -3.73 5.87 19.79
C GLY A 199 -4.58 6.79 18.90
N GLN A 200 -5.57 7.38 19.58
CA GLN A 200 -6.72 8.22 19.20
C GLN A 200 -7.66 7.80 18.04
N VAL A 201 -8.85 7.41 18.50
CA VAL A 201 -10.17 7.20 17.88
C VAL A 201 -10.43 7.92 16.55
N ARG A 202 -11.24 7.24 15.72
CA ARG A 202 -11.93 7.73 14.51
C ARG A 202 -12.36 9.20 14.67
N VAL A 203 -11.64 10.12 14.05
CA VAL A 203 -12.15 11.46 13.79
C VAL A 203 -12.75 11.41 12.39
N PRO A 204 -14.08 11.47 12.21
CA PRO A 204 -14.66 11.58 10.88
C PRO A 204 -14.04 12.77 10.16
N SER A 205 -13.59 12.56 8.92
CA SER A 205 -13.07 13.63 8.08
C SER A 205 -14.19 14.26 7.25
N VAL A 206 -15.21 13.45 6.91
CA VAL A 206 -16.42 13.91 6.23
C VAL A 206 -17.44 14.33 7.27
N ARG A 207 -17.91 15.58 7.14
CA ARG A 207 -18.93 16.16 8.02
C ARG A 207 -19.94 16.95 7.22
N GLY A 208 -21.17 17.02 7.72
CA GLY A 208 -22.20 17.90 7.21
C GLY A 208 -23.58 17.48 7.70
N GLU A 209 -24.60 18.00 7.04
CA GLU A 209 -25.98 17.72 7.41
C GLU A 209 -26.32 16.26 7.05
N GLY A 210 -26.73 15.47 8.04
CA GLY A 210 -27.25 14.12 7.80
C GLY A 210 -26.27 12.96 7.86
N GLY A 211 -25.00 13.17 8.23
CA GLY A 211 -24.10 12.04 8.43
C GLY A 211 -22.64 12.39 8.71
N THR A 212 -21.85 11.35 8.91
CA THR A 212 -20.39 11.42 9.04
C THR A 212 -19.74 10.31 8.22
N GLY A 213 -18.48 10.49 7.85
CA GLY A 213 -17.74 9.51 7.05
C GLY A 213 -16.23 9.77 7.05
N VAL A 214 -15.53 9.03 6.19
CA VAL A 214 -14.08 9.12 6.05
C VAL A 214 -13.73 9.27 4.57
N PHE A 215 -12.82 10.20 4.29
CA PHE A 215 -12.27 10.48 2.97
C PHE A 215 -10.76 10.63 3.10
N GLY A 216 -10.03 9.79 2.37
CA GLY A 216 -8.58 9.73 2.37
C GLY A 216 -8.03 9.35 1.02
N ALA A 217 -6.72 9.50 0.88
CA ALA A 217 -5.92 9.33 -0.30
C ALA A 217 -4.68 8.47 0.00
N ALA A 218 -4.16 7.87 -1.06
CA ALA A 218 -2.98 7.03 -1.01
C ALA A 218 -2.22 7.07 -2.33
N ILE A 219 -0.91 6.87 -2.27
CA ILE A 219 -0.05 6.64 -3.44
C ILE A 219 0.40 5.19 -3.44
N VAL A 220 0.33 4.54 -4.60
CA VAL A 220 0.56 3.10 -4.74
C VAL A 220 1.71 2.86 -5.72
N ARG A 221 2.62 1.95 -5.38
CA ARG A 221 3.71 1.45 -6.24
C ARG A 221 3.56 -0.05 -6.38
N ARG A 222 3.69 -0.56 -7.61
CA ARG A 222 3.54 -1.98 -7.93
C ARG A 222 4.73 -2.50 -8.71
N PHE A 223 5.11 -3.73 -8.42
CA PHE A 223 6.16 -4.44 -9.14
C PHE A 223 5.98 -5.96 -8.98
N GLY A 224 6.61 -6.74 -9.84
CA GLY A 224 6.61 -8.19 -9.80
C GLY A 224 7.88 -8.77 -9.18
N VAL A 225 7.73 -9.94 -8.56
CA VAL A 225 8.83 -10.83 -8.20
C VAL A 225 8.59 -12.17 -8.86
N VAL A 226 9.59 -12.67 -9.55
CA VAL A 226 9.58 -14.03 -10.09
C VAL A 226 10.62 -14.85 -9.35
N THR A 227 10.23 -16.06 -8.92
CA THR A 227 11.18 -16.99 -8.32
C THR A 227 11.79 -17.90 -9.36
N ARG A 228 13.01 -18.33 -9.09
CA ARG A 228 13.75 -19.22 -10.00
C ARG A 228 14.68 -20.15 -9.24
N PRO A 229 14.99 -21.34 -9.78
CA PRO A 229 16.10 -22.14 -9.26
C PRO A 229 17.39 -21.32 -9.17
N VAL A 230 18.23 -21.62 -8.17
CA VAL A 230 19.44 -20.84 -7.85
C VAL A 230 20.42 -20.79 -9.03
N ASP A 231 20.49 -21.88 -9.81
CA ASP A 231 21.52 -22.09 -10.84
C ASP A 231 21.06 -21.73 -12.26
N GLU A 232 19.82 -21.26 -12.46
CA GLU A 232 19.37 -20.83 -13.78
C GLU A 232 19.81 -19.39 -14.07
N PRO A 233 19.91 -18.94 -15.32
CA PRO A 233 20.05 -17.51 -15.66
C PRO A 233 18.68 -16.80 -15.73
N SER A 234 18.65 -15.47 -15.55
CA SER A 234 17.43 -14.64 -15.60
C SER A 234 17.65 -13.42 -16.48
N SER A 235 16.64 -13.06 -17.28
CA SER A 235 16.60 -11.81 -18.03
C SER A 235 16.19 -10.60 -17.17
N TYR A 236 15.60 -10.83 -16.01
CA TYR A 236 15.27 -9.80 -15.02
C TYR A 236 16.44 -9.51 -14.09
N SER A 237 16.55 -8.25 -13.68
CA SER A 237 17.49 -7.80 -12.64
C SER A 237 17.25 -8.55 -11.31
N PRO A 238 18.30 -8.83 -10.53
CA PRO A 238 18.16 -9.50 -9.24
C PRO A 238 17.39 -8.64 -8.24
N CYS A 239 16.53 -9.25 -7.43
CA CYS A 239 15.87 -8.54 -6.33
C CYS A 239 16.88 -8.10 -5.25
N PRO A 240 16.62 -7.01 -4.51
CA PRO A 240 17.48 -6.55 -3.42
C PRO A 240 17.65 -7.63 -2.34
N ARG A 241 18.89 -7.83 -1.88
CA ARG A 241 19.18 -8.78 -0.81
C ARG A 241 18.88 -8.16 0.57
N PRO A 242 18.47 -8.96 1.58
CA PRO A 242 18.46 -8.55 2.98
C PRO A 242 19.81 -8.00 3.38
N SER A 243 19.83 -6.81 3.97
CA SER A 243 21.00 -6.34 4.71
C SER A 243 21.34 -7.38 5.79
N PRO A 244 22.62 -7.71 6.02
CA PRO A 244 22.99 -8.53 7.16
C PRO A 244 22.49 -7.81 8.42
N SER A 245 21.78 -8.53 9.29
CA SER A 245 21.36 -7.98 10.58
C SER A 245 22.58 -7.41 11.30
N PRO A 246 22.50 -6.23 11.94
CA PRO A 246 23.58 -5.77 12.79
C PRO A 246 23.87 -6.88 13.81
N THR A 247 25.11 -7.33 13.87
CA THR A 247 25.58 -8.27 14.88
C THR A 247 25.05 -7.79 16.23
N PRO A 248 24.37 -8.63 17.03
CA PRO A 248 24.01 -8.23 18.38
C PRO A 248 25.27 -7.72 19.06
N LEU A 249 25.21 -6.50 19.62
CA LEU A 249 26.22 -6.08 20.58
C LEU A 249 26.28 -7.20 21.61
N GLN A 250 27.42 -7.89 21.66
CA GLN A 250 27.65 -8.91 22.67
C GLN A 250 27.48 -8.24 24.04
N PRO A 251 26.84 -8.93 25.00
CA PRO A 251 26.57 -8.38 26.33
C PRO A 251 27.85 -7.95 27.06
#